data_AF-A0A662CFN0-F1
#
_entry.id   AF-A0A662CFN0-F1
#
_cell.length_a   1.000
_cell.length_b   1.000
_cell.length_c   1.000
_cell.angle_alpha   90.00
_cell.angle_beta   90.00
_cell.angle_gamma   90.00
#
_symmetry.space_group_name_H-M   'P 1'
#
loop_
_entity.id
_entity.type
_entity.pdbx_description
1 polymer ?
#
loop_
_entity_poly.entity_id
_entity_poly.type
_entity_poly.pdbx_seq_one_letter_code
_entity_poly.pdbx_strand_id
1 'polypeptide(L)'
;MEVLRWIGDGKRRGGRIKRTVALVLAWLLMMPLNAVYALPQGEEVVSGSATFQKPNSKTLKIITSDKVIVNYDSFDIGRKELVKFVQPGSSSVALNRVVGGDPSEILGTLLANGKIFLINPNGILFGKSARINTGSFLASTLD
;
A
#
# COMPACT_ATOMS: atom_id res chain seq x y z
N MET A 1 5.63 51.96 62.46
CA MET A 1 4.47 52.25 61.58
C MET A 1 4.95 52.19 60.15
N GLU A 2 4.24 51.39 59.34
CA GLU A 2 4.28 51.26 57.86
C GLU A 2 5.62 50.88 57.20
N VAL A 3 5.86 49.60 56.84
CA VAL A 3 5.26 48.73 55.80
C VAL A 3 5.60 49.15 54.35
N LEU A 4 6.59 48.43 53.82
CA LEU A 4 6.87 48.02 52.43
C LEU A 4 5.79 48.34 51.36
N ARG A 5 6.22 48.81 50.18
CA ARG A 5 5.78 48.17 48.92
C ARG A 5 6.67 48.47 47.72
N TRP A 6 7.25 47.39 47.21
CA TRP A 6 7.92 47.22 45.93
C TRP A 6 6.87 47.16 44.80
N ILE A 7 7.07 47.85 43.67
CA ILE A 7 6.30 47.62 42.43
C ILE A 7 7.30 47.19 41.36
N GLY A 8 7.28 45.89 41.05
CA GLY A 8 8.02 45.29 39.95
C GLY A 8 7.32 45.55 38.61
N ASP A 9 8.09 46.02 37.64
CA ASP A 9 7.60 46.28 36.29
C ASP A 9 7.61 44.98 35.48
N GLY A 10 6.41 44.44 35.22
CA GLY A 10 6.19 43.16 34.57
C GLY A 10 6.43 43.20 33.06
N LYS A 11 7.65 42.95 32.62
CA LYS A 11 8.01 42.84 31.20
C LYS A 11 7.32 41.61 30.57
N ARG A 12 6.19 41.83 29.89
CA ARG A 12 5.41 40.81 29.15
C ARG A 12 6.25 40.15 28.04
N ARG A 13 6.94 39.05 28.36
CA ARG A 13 7.65 38.18 27.41
C ARG A 13 6.74 37.06 26.89
N GLY A 14 5.77 37.40 26.03
CA GLY A 14 4.75 36.44 25.55
C GLY A 14 4.72 36.13 24.04
N GLY A 15 5.68 36.61 23.24
CA GLY A 15 5.55 36.67 21.78
C GLY A 15 6.31 35.64 20.94
N ARG A 16 7.34 34.96 21.48
CA ARG A 16 8.21 34.07 20.68
C ARG A 16 7.73 32.62 20.59
N ILE A 17 7.21 32.06 21.68
CA ILE A 17 6.76 30.66 21.74
C ILE A 17 5.47 30.44 20.93
N LYS A 18 4.59 31.45 20.86
CA LYS A 18 3.32 31.37 20.10
C LYS A 18 3.53 31.33 18.58
N ARG A 19 4.64 31.88 18.08
CA ARG A 19 4.94 31.95 16.64
C ARG A 19 5.52 30.65 16.10
N THR A 20 6.36 29.95 16.86
CA THR A 20 6.92 28.65 16.44
C THR A 20 5.89 27.52 16.42
N VAL A 21 4.95 27.49 17.38
CA VAL A 21 3.84 26.50 17.37
C VAL A 21 2.93 26.69 16.15
N ALA A 22 2.63 27.94 15.79
CA ALA A 22 1.80 28.25 14.62
C ALA A 22 2.46 27.83 13.30
N LEU A 23 3.79 27.94 13.17
CA LEU A 23 4.52 27.52 11.97
C LEU A 23 4.59 26.00 11.81
N VAL A 24 4.74 25.24 12.91
CA VAL A 24 4.71 23.77 12.87
C VAL A 24 3.31 23.25 12.50
N LEU A 25 2.25 23.85 13.04
CA LEU A 25 0.87 23.51 12.68
C LEU A 25 0.55 23.84 11.22
N ALA A 26 1.05 24.96 10.70
CA ALA A 26 0.87 25.33 9.29
C ALA A 26 1.58 24.33 8.35
N TRP A 27 2.74 23.79 8.72
CA TRP A 27 3.44 22.76 7.97
C TRP A 27 2.71 21.40 7.99
N LEU A 28 2.16 21.00 9.13
CA LEU A 28 1.35 19.78 9.25
C LEU A 28 0.05 19.84 8.43
N LEU A 29 -0.57 21.02 8.32
CA LEU A 29 -1.77 21.25 7.50
C LEU A 29 -1.49 21.28 5.98
N MET A 30 -0.23 21.48 5.59
CA MET A 30 0.20 21.52 4.18
C MET A 30 0.64 20.16 3.64
N MET A 31 0.65 19.10 4.47
CA MET A 31 0.94 17.76 3.99
C MET A 31 -0.19 17.25 3.08
N PRO A 32 0.11 16.84 1.83
CA PRO A 32 -0.90 16.27 0.97
C PRO A 32 -1.41 14.95 1.59
N LEU A 33 -2.73 14.86 1.77
CA LEU A 33 -3.40 13.59 2.08
C LEU A 33 -3.37 12.72 0.82
N ASN A 34 -2.25 12.05 0.59
CA ASN A 34 -2.17 11.03 -0.43
C ASN A 34 -3.04 9.85 0.02
N ALA A 35 -4.04 9.49 -0.78
CA ALA A 35 -4.78 8.26 -0.56
C ALA A 35 -3.79 7.10 -0.64
N VAL A 36 -3.65 6.35 0.45
CA VAL A 36 -2.91 5.09 0.46
C VAL A 36 -3.81 4.05 -0.19
N TYR A 37 -3.38 3.54 -1.34
CA TYR A 37 -4.09 2.48 -2.05
C TYR A 37 -3.54 1.12 -1.64
N ALA A 38 -4.42 0.14 -1.52
CA ALA A 38 -4.10 -1.21 -1.06
C ALA A 38 -3.67 -2.11 -2.23
N LEU A 39 -3.02 -1.55 -3.27
CA LEU A 39 -2.43 -2.35 -4.34
C LEU A 39 -1.19 -3.08 -3.78
N PRO A 40 -0.74 -4.19 -4.41
CA PRO A 40 0.47 -4.90 -3.99
C PRO A 40 1.68 -3.98 -3.87
N GLN A 41 2.53 -4.23 -2.86
CA GLN A 41 3.69 -3.40 -2.54
C GLN A 41 4.94 -4.25 -2.27
N GLY A 42 6.10 -3.61 -2.36
CA GLY A 42 7.39 -4.26 -2.08
C GLY A 42 7.74 -5.33 -3.10
N GLU A 43 7.40 -5.11 -4.37
CA GLU A 43 7.64 -6.08 -5.43
C GLU A 43 9.14 -6.36 -5.66
N GLU A 44 9.53 -7.63 -5.57
CA GLU A 44 10.86 -8.13 -5.91
C GLU A 44 10.73 -9.30 -6.91
N VAL A 45 11.24 -9.12 -8.13
CA VAL A 45 11.23 -10.19 -9.14
C VAL A 45 12.39 -11.15 -8.86
N VAL A 46 12.07 -12.35 -8.40
CA VAL A 46 13.05 -13.39 -8.03
C VAL A 46 13.47 -14.22 -9.25
N SER A 47 12.55 -14.46 -10.19
CA SER A 47 12.82 -15.23 -11.41
C SER A 47 11.88 -14.82 -12.54
N GLY A 48 12.37 -14.88 -13.78
CA GLY A 48 11.65 -14.39 -14.95
C GLY A 48 11.75 -12.86 -15.09
N SER A 49 10.76 -12.25 -15.73
CA SER A 49 10.66 -10.79 -15.83
C SER A 49 9.24 -10.31 -15.58
N ALA A 50 9.12 -9.16 -14.93
CA ALA A 50 7.86 -8.44 -14.77
C ALA A 50 8.09 -6.93 -14.85
N THR A 51 7.16 -6.23 -15.51
CA THR A 51 7.11 -4.77 -15.54
C THR A 51 5.82 -4.31 -14.88
N PHE A 52 5.95 -3.47 -13.86
CA PHE A 52 4.85 -2.93 -13.06
C PHE A 52 4.48 -1.55 -13.57
N GLN A 53 3.24 -1.39 -14.02
CA GLN A 53 2.69 -0.14 -14.52
C GLN A 53 1.50 0.25 -13.68
N LYS A 54 1.42 1.53 -13.27
CA LYS A 54 0.25 2.08 -12.57
C LYS A 54 -0.44 3.12 -13.46
N PRO A 55 -1.31 2.72 -14.42
CA PRO A 55 -1.97 3.67 -15.34
C PRO A 55 -2.81 4.73 -14.62
N ASN A 56 -3.27 4.40 -13.41
CA ASN A 56 -3.89 5.32 -12.47
C ASN A 56 -3.68 4.78 -11.06
N SER A 57 -4.12 5.51 -10.05
CA SER A 57 -3.89 5.17 -8.65
C SER A 57 -4.60 3.90 -8.15
N LYS A 58 -5.61 3.40 -8.87
CA LYS A 58 -6.41 2.21 -8.51
C LYS A 58 -6.13 1.01 -9.41
N THR A 59 -5.22 1.12 -10.36
CA THR A 59 -4.91 0.02 -11.28
C THR A 59 -3.42 -0.26 -11.28
N LEU A 60 -3.08 -1.49 -10.93
CA LEU A 60 -1.76 -2.07 -11.18
C LEU A 60 -1.86 -3.03 -12.37
N LYS A 61 -1.09 -2.75 -13.42
CA LYS A 61 -0.92 -3.62 -14.57
C LYS A 61 0.47 -4.24 -14.52
N ILE A 62 0.54 -5.56 -14.57
CA ILE A 62 1.79 -6.32 -14.47
C ILE A 62 1.97 -7.08 -15.79
N ILE A 63 3.01 -6.75 -16.54
CA ILE A 63 3.36 -7.44 -17.79
C ILE A 63 4.48 -8.43 -17.46
N THR A 64 4.30 -9.72 -17.74
CA THR A 64 5.25 -10.76 -17.29
C THR A 64 5.83 -11.58 -18.44
N SER A 65 6.92 -12.29 -18.18
CA SER A 65 7.36 -13.45 -18.97
C SER A 65 6.41 -14.64 -18.82
N ASP A 66 6.69 -15.74 -19.54
CA ASP A 66 5.87 -16.97 -19.52
C ASP A 66 5.79 -17.61 -18.12
N LYS A 67 6.90 -17.57 -17.38
CA LYS A 67 6.96 -17.93 -15.96
C LYS A 67 7.63 -16.81 -15.21
N VAL A 68 7.06 -16.39 -14.08
CA VAL A 68 7.65 -15.39 -13.20
C VAL A 68 7.39 -15.75 -11.74
N ILE A 69 8.36 -15.43 -10.87
CA ILE A 69 8.21 -15.47 -9.42
C ILE A 69 8.46 -14.06 -8.91
N VAL A 70 7.51 -13.53 -8.15
CA VAL A 70 7.59 -12.22 -7.53
C VAL A 70 7.29 -12.35 -6.04
N ASN A 71 8.21 -11.86 -5.21
CA ASN A 71 7.97 -11.64 -3.80
C ASN A 71 7.32 -10.27 -3.61
N TYR A 72 6.46 -10.16 -2.61
CA TYR A 72 5.82 -8.91 -2.21
C TYR A 72 5.88 -8.76 -0.69
N ASP A 73 6.05 -7.54 -0.21
CA ASP A 73 5.82 -7.21 1.21
C ASP A 73 4.34 -7.39 1.55
N SER A 74 3.45 -6.92 0.68
CA SER A 74 2.01 -7.20 0.77
C SER A 74 1.38 -7.40 -0.59
N PHE A 75 0.36 -8.25 -0.65
CA PHE A 75 -0.47 -8.44 -1.85
C PHE A 75 -1.93 -8.27 -1.48
N ASP A 76 -2.38 -7.03 -1.56
CA ASP A 76 -3.76 -6.62 -1.33
C ASP A 76 -4.38 -6.13 -2.63
N ILE A 77 -5.72 -6.14 -2.69
CA ILE A 77 -6.47 -5.44 -3.73
C ILE A 77 -7.68 -4.78 -3.07
N GLY A 78 -7.63 -3.47 -2.88
CA GLY A 78 -8.70 -2.71 -2.25
C GLY A 78 -10.01 -2.70 -3.05
N ARG A 79 -11.11 -2.27 -2.41
CA ARG A 79 -12.40 -2.12 -3.10
C ARG A 79 -12.28 -1.11 -4.25
N LYS A 80 -12.77 -1.49 -5.43
CA LYS A 80 -12.68 -0.71 -6.69
C LYS A 80 -11.26 -0.59 -7.24
N GLU A 81 -10.28 -1.30 -6.67
CA GLU A 81 -8.95 -1.45 -7.25
C GLU A 81 -8.89 -2.66 -8.19
N LEU A 82 -7.91 -2.63 -9.08
CA LEU A 82 -7.67 -3.62 -10.12
C LEU A 82 -6.20 -3.98 -10.16
N VAL A 83 -5.89 -5.28 -10.03
CA VAL A 83 -4.62 -5.85 -10.45
C VAL A 83 -4.85 -6.64 -11.74
N LYS A 84 -4.10 -6.31 -12.79
CA LYS A 84 -4.21 -6.97 -14.10
C LYS A 84 -2.86 -7.53 -14.54
N PHE A 85 -2.76 -8.83 -14.63
CA PHE A 85 -1.64 -9.52 -15.27
C PHE A 85 -1.87 -9.63 -16.78
N VAL A 86 -0.85 -9.27 -17.54
CA VAL A 86 -0.76 -9.46 -18.99
C VAL A 86 0.41 -10.39 -19.26
N GLN A 87 0.08 -11.65 -19.48
CA GLN A 87 1.04 -12.74 -19.66
C GLN A 87 1.13 -13.12 -21.16
N PRO A 88 2.20 -13.81 -21.62
CA PRO A 88 2.35 -14.17 -23.02
C PRO A 88 1.24 -15.08 -23.56
N GLY A 89 0.72 -16.01 -22.73
CA GLY A 89 -0.34 -16.92 -23.12
C GLY A 89 -1.16 -17.43 -21.93
N SER A 90 -2.19 -18.23 -22.21
CA SER A 90 -3.08 -18.79 -21.18
C SER A 90 -2.43 -19.87 -20.32
N SER A 91 -1.35 -20.48 -20.81
CA SER A 91 -0.55 -21.47 -20.08
C SER A 91 0.49 -20.83 -19.14
N SER A 92 0.80 -19.55 -19.33
CA SER A 92 1.81 -18.83 -18.56
C SER A 92 1.44 -18.74 -17.07
N VAL A 93 2.43 -18.67 -16.19
CA VAL A 93 2.26 -18.74 -14.73
C VAL A 93 2.97 -17.58 -14.04
N ALA A 94 2.27 -16.88 -13.17
CA ALA A 94 2.87 -15.95 -12.23
C ALA A 94 2.68 -16.47 -10.79
N LEU A 95 3.80 -16.75 -10.11
CA LEU A 95 3.83 -17.04 -8.69
C LEU A 95 4.07 -15.74 -7.92
N ASN A 96 3.11 -15.39 -7.07
CA ASN A 96 3.15 -14.22 -6.21
C ASN A 96 3.24 -14.71 -4.77
N ARG A 97 4.34 -14.41 -4.09
CA ARG A 97 4.58 -14.82 -2.71
C ARG A 97 4.61 -13.60 -1.82
N VAL A 98 3.79 -13.58 -0.78
CA VAL A 98 3.86 -12.56 0.26
C VAL A 98 4.88 -13.01 1.29
N VAL A 99 5.90 -12.18 1.50
CA VAL A 99 6.99 -12.42 2.48
C VAL A 99 6.89 -11.49 3.68
N GLY A 100 6.01 -10.48 3.64
CA GLY A 100 5.67 -9.66 4.80
C GLY A 100 4.77 -10.36 5.81
N GLY A 101 4.37 -9.63 6.85
CA GLY A 101 3.67 -10.19 8.02
C GLY A 101 2.15 -10.16 7.98
N ASP A 102 1.54 -9.51 6.99
CA ASP A 102 0.10 -9.29 6.93
C ASP A 102 -0.61 -10.29 6.00
N PRO A 103 -1.87 -10.67 6.30
CA PRO A 103 -2.69 -11.45 5.38
C PRO A 103 -3.01 -10.66 4.11
N SER A 104 -3.29 -11.36 3.02
CA SER A 104 -3.73 -10.75 1.76
C SER A 104 -5.23 -10.43 1.82
N GLU A 105 -5.59 -9.16 1.70
CA GLU A 105 -6.98 -8.71 1.57
C GLU A 105 -7.36 -8.47 0.10
N ILE A 106 -8.07 -9.43 -0.50
CA ILE A 106 -8.54 -9.35 -1.87
C ILE A 106 -10.00 -8.89 -1.87
N LEU A 107 -10.20 -7.57 -1.90
CA LEU A 107 -11.51 -6.91 -1.87
C LEU A 107 -11.95 -6.36 -3.24
N GLY A 108 -11.01 -6.22 -4.17
CA GLY A 108 -11.19 -5.67 -5.50
C GLY A 108 -11.16 -6.74 -6.60
N THR A 109 -10.57 -6.38 -7.75
CA THR A 109 -10.55 -7.24 -8.94
C THR A 109 -9.14 -7.70 -9.29
N LEU A 110 -8.96 -9.00 -9.50
CA LEU A 110 -7.77 -9.61 -10.08
C LEU A 110 -8.11 -10.16 -11.48
N LEU A 111 -7.43 -9.65 -12.50
CA LEU A 111 -7.55 -10.11 -13.89
C LEU A 111 -6.25 -10.73 -14.38
N ALA A 112 -6.32 -11.86 -15.07
CA ALA A 112 -5.18 -12.44 -15.78
C ALA A 112 -5.64 -13.23 -17.01
N ASN A 113 -4.85 -13.23 -18.08
CA ASN A 113 -5.10 -14.13 -19.20
C ASN A 113 -4.50 -15.54 -18.98
N GLY A 114 -3.51 -15.68 -18.09
CA GLY A 114 -2.89 -16.95 -17.72
C GLY A 114 -3.20 -17.37 -16.28
N LYS A 115 -2.28 -18.11 -15.68
CA LYS A 115 -2.42 -18.70 -14.34
C LYS A 115 -1.77 -17.82 -13.29
N ILE A 116 -2.44 -17.66 -12.16
CA ILE A 116 -1.96 -16.90 -11.00
C ILE A 116 -1.92 -17.81 -9.78
N PHE A 117 -0.75 -17.92 -9.17
CA PHE A 117 -0.57 -18.54 -7.87
C PHE A 117 -0.28 -17.44 -6.85
N LEU A 118 -1.05 -17.40 -5.77
CA LEU A 118 -0.86 -16.50 -4.63
C LEU A 118 -0.55 -17.34 -3.39
N ILE A 119 0.61 -17.10 -2.79
CA ILE A 119 1.02 -17.72 -1.53
C ILE A 119 1.14 -16.62 -0.49
N ASN A 120 0.42 -16.77 0.62
CA ASN A 120 0.58 -15.93 1.80
C ASN A 120 0.37 -16.78 3.06
N PRO A 121 1.44 -17.12 3.80
CA PRO A 121 1.34 -17.90 5.04
C PRO A 121 0.47 -17.25 6.12
N ASN A 122 0.34 -15.93 6.12
CA ASN A 122 -0.45 -15.19 7.11
C ASN A 122 -1.96 -15.26 6.83
N GLY A 123 -2.36 -15.73 5.64
CA GLY A 123 -3.76 -15.89 5.25
C GLY A 123 -4.13 -15.13 3.99
N ILE A 124 -5.26 -15.51 3.38
CA ILE A 124 -5.80 -14.88 2.19
C ILE A 124 -7.31 -14.71 2.38
N LEU A 125 -7.78 -13.47 2.46
CA LEU A 125 -9.18 -13.10 2.65
C LEU A 125 -9.78 -12.59 1.33
N PHE A 126 -10.92 -13.15 0.93
CA PHE A 126 -11.70 -12.66 -0.22
C PHE A 126 -12.94 -11.92 0.27
N GLY A 127 -13.05 -10.65 -0.10
CA GLY A 127 -14.22 -9.84 0.20
C GLY A 127 -15.46 -10.27 -0.59
N LYS A 128 -16.66 -9.93 -0.09
CA LYS A 128 -17.94 -10.25 -0.73
C LYS A 128 -18.05 -9.81 -2.20
N SER A 129 -17.39 -8.72 -2.57
CA SER A 129 -17.40 -8.16 -3.93
C SER A 129 -16.12 -8.42 -4.71
N ALA A 130 -15.22 -9.26 -4.18
CA ALA A 130 -14.00 -9.62 -4.86
C ALA A 130 -14.31 -10.35 -6.17
N ARG A 131 -13.52 -10.07 -7.21
CA ARG A 131 -13.66 -10.73 -8.51
C ARG A 131 -12.30 -11.26 -8.96
N ILE A 132 -12.21 -12.57 -9.11
CA ILE A 132 -11.03 -13.25 -9.64
C ILE A 132 -11.40 -13.80 -11.02
N ASN A 133 -10.81 -13.25 -12.06
CA ASN A 133 -11.00 -13.72 -13.43
C ASN A 133 -9.63 -13.98 -14.06
N THR A 134 -9.25 -15.25 -14.07
CA THR A 134 -7.93 -15.73 -14.49
C THR A 134 -8.11 -17.02 -15.30
N GLY A 135 -7.08 -17.44 -16.04
CA GLY A 135 -7.10 -18.77 -16.68
C GLY A 135 -7.07 -19.91 -15.66
N SER A 136 -6.34 -19.72 -14.56
CA SER A 136 -6.43 -20.57 -13.36
C SER A 136 -5.97 -19.77 -12.14
N PHE A 137 -6.57 -20.03 -10.99
CA PHE A 137 -6.21 -19.37 -9.74
C PHE A 137 -5.93 -20.42 -8.66
N LEU A 138 -4.77 -20.31 -8.02
CA LEU A 138 -4.42 -21.08 -6.84
C LEU A 138 -4.06 -20.09 -5.73
N ALA A 139 -4.64 -20.31 -4.55
CA ALA A 139 -4.32 -19.58 -3.34
C ALA A 139 -3.90 -20.58 -2.26
N SER A 140 -2.78 -20.33 -1.59
CA SER A 140 -2.23 -21.20 -0.55
C SER A 140 -1.72 -20.39 0.63
N THR A 141 -1.88 -20.95 1.83
CA THR A 141 -1.19 -20.49 3.04
C THR A 141 0.00 -21.37 3.40
N LEU A 142 0.28 -22.41 2.60
CA LEU A 142 1.47 -23.23 2.72
C LEU A 142 2.50 -22.72 1.70
N ASP A 143 3.70 -22.39 2.19
CA ASP A 143 4.88 -22.05 1.39
C ASP A 143 5.87 -23.23 1.32
#